data_AF-A0A1Q2CXJ9-F1
#
_entry.id   AF-A0A1Q2CXJ9-F1
#
_cell.length_a   1.000
_cell.length_b   1.000
_cell.length_c   1.000
_cell.angle_alpha   90.00
_cell.angle_beta   90.00
_cell.angle_gamma   90.00
#
_symmetry.space_group_name_H-M   'P 1'
#
loop_
_entity.id
_entity.type
_entity.pdbx_description
1 polymer ?
#
loop_
_entity_poly.entity_id
_entity_poly.type
_entity_poly.pdbx_seq_one_letter_code
_entity_poly.pdbx_strand_id
1 'polypeptide(L)'
;MLFTRTAHPAFLDDTANFRPTDKTEIFEKLDDGYFVVALEYVLEQGESQYPLEDVLDEFRCHIEAEEVDKPENPAGRVDLFANSRLERLAGAVEKLVGRRAYNVESKDEDGDTFVSFVIDDSVSEAKL
;
A
#
# COMPACT_ATOMS: atom_id res chain seq x y z
N MET A 1 3.61 6.16 -8.44
CA MET A 1 3.89 5.00 -7.59
C MET A 1 3.14 3.83 -8.19
N LEU A 2 3.79 2.70 -8.36
CA LEU A 2 3.16 1.48 -8.89
C LEU A 2 3.08 0.44 -7.78
N PHE A 3 1.88 -0.04 -7.45
CA PHE A 3 1.70 -1.14 -6.51
C PHE A 3 1.71 -2.45 -7.30
N THR A 4 2.71 -3.29 -7.08
CA THR A 4 2.98 -4.44 -7.95
C THR A 4 2.20 -5.68 -7.49
N ARG A 5 2.26 -5.99 -6.19
CA ARG A 5 1.65 -7.18 -5.59
C ARG A 5 1.58 -7.08 -4.07
N THR A 6 0.84 -8.00 -3.47
CA THR A 6 1.01 -8.37 -2.06
C THR A 6 2.30 -9.16 -1.88
N ALA A 7 3.03 -8.88 -0.81
CA ALA A 7 4.15 -9.68 -0.35
C ALA A 7 3.72 -10.57 0.80
N HIS A 8 4.45 -11.68 0.98
CA HIS A 8 4.29 -12.58 2.12
C HIS A 8 5.62 -12.69 2.90
N PRO A 9 5.93 -11.71 3.76
CA PRO A 9 7.07 -11.81 4.67
C PRO A 9 6.90 -12.98 5.65
N ALA A 10 7.94 -13.79 5.82
CA ALA A 10 7.90 -14.98 6.67
C ALA A 10 7.58 -14.69 8.15
N PHE A 11 7.73 -13.45 8.63
CA PHE A 11 7.35 -13.10 10.01
C PHE A 11 5.82 -13.10 10.21
N LEU A 12 5.02 -12.95 9.14
CA LEU A 12 3.56 -13.04 9.22
C LEU A 12 3.07 -14.47 9.48
N ASP A 13 3.94 -15.48 9.33
CA ASP A 13 3.67 -16.86 9.73
C ASP A 13 3.76 -17.08 11.26
N ASP A 14 4.19 -16.06 12.02
CA ASP A 14 4.25 -16.17 13.47
C ASP A 14 2.84 -16.13 14.09
N THR A 15 2.28 -17.33 14.28
CA THR A 15 0.95 -17.54 14.87
C THR A 15 0.78 -17.01 16.30
N ALA A 16 1.86 -16.62 16.98
CA ALA A 16 1.76 -15.96 18.29
C ALA A 16 1.34 -14.49 18.15
N ASN A 17 1.67 -13.85 17.02
CA ASN A 17 1.48 -12.43 16.78
C ASN A 17 0.47 -12.14 15.67
N PHE A 18 0.27 -13.09 14.74
CA PHE A 18 -0.57 -12.90 13.56
C PHE A 18 -1.58 -14.05 13.39
N ARG A 19 -2.73 -13.71 12.81
CA ARG A 19 -3.76 -14.68 12.41
C ARG A 19 -4.19 -14.42 10.97
N PRO A 20 -4.14 -15.39 10.05
CA PRO A 20 -4.63 -15.20 8.69
C PRO A 20 -6.14 -14.93 8.68
N THR A 21 -6.58 -14.06 7.78
CA THR A 21 -8.01 -13.80 7.53
C THR A 21 -8.55 -14.67 6.40
N ASP A 22 -9.83 -14.52 6.07
CA ASP A 22 -10.44 -15.14 4.89
C ASP A 22 -10.11 -14.40 3.57
N LYS A 23 -9.38 -13.28 3.65
CA LYS A 23 -8.89 -12.51 2.51
C LYS A 23 -7.42 -12.86 2.25
N THR A 24 -7.08 -13.04 0.98
CA THR A 24 -5.73 -13.38 0.52
C THR A 24 -4.69 -12.35 1.03
N GLU A 25 -3.63 -12.84 1.66
CA GLU A 25 -2.48 -12.05 2.16
C GLU A 25 -2.81 -10.95 3.20
N ILE A 26 -3.98 -10.99 3.84
CA ILE A 26 -4.32 -10.09 4.96
C ILE A 26 -4.30 -10.88 6.28
N PHE A 27 -3.60 -10.33 7.26
CA PHE A 27 -3.44 -10.90 8.59
C PHE A 27 -4.01 -9.97 9.65
N GLU A 28 -4.63 -10.53 10.68
CA GLU A 28 -4.95 -9.81 11.91
C GLU A 28 -3.74 -9.87 12.84
N LYS A 29 -3.36 -8.71 13.37
CA LYS A 29 -2.32 -8.54 14.37
C LYS A 29 -2.95 -8.67 15.76
N LEU A 30 -2.47 -9.63 16.54
CA LEU A 30 -3.15 -10.05 17.77
C LEU A 30 -2.89 -9.14 18.97
N ASP A 31 -1.90 -8.25 18.89
CA ASP A 31 -1.53 -7.32 19.96
C ASP A 31 -2.46 -6.09 20.03
N ASP A 32 -2.87 -5.56 18.88
CA ASP A 32 -3.63 -4.31 18.75
C ASP A 32 -4.95 -4.47 17.97
N GLY A 33 -5.20 -5.62 17.34
CA GLY A 33 -6.42 -5.93 16.61
C GLY A 33 -6.53 -5.26 15.24
N TYR A 34 -5.44 -4.70 14.71
CA TYR A 34 -5.40 -4.21 13.34
C TYR A 34 -5.28 -5.36 12.35
N PHE A 35 -5.70 -5.10 11.11
CA PHE A 35 -5.41 -5.95 9.96
C PHE A 35 -4.25 -5.35 9.20
N VAL A 36 -3.33 -6.19 8.73
CA VAL A 36 -2.11 -5.80 8.04
C VAL A 36 -1.92 -6.59 6.74
N VAL A 37 -1.29 -5.95 5.77
CA VAL A 37 -0.82 -6.56 4.52
C VAL A 37 0.50 -5.92 4.12
N ALA A 38 1.46 -6.73 3.70
CA ALA A 38 2.67 -6.22 3.08
C ALA A 38 2.38 -5.94 1.60
N LEU A 39 2.55 -4.68 1.16
CA LEU A 39 2.42 -4.30 -0.24
C LEU A 39 3.78 -3.94 -0.81
N GLU A 40 4.11 -4.54 -1.95
CA GLU A 40 5.25 -4.11 -2.75
C GLU A 40 4.82 -2.97 -3.68
N TYR A 41 5.63 -1.92 -3.69
CA TYR A 41 5.44 -0.79 -4.59
C TYR A 41 6.77 -0.23 -5.09
N VAL A 42 6.72 0.38 -6.27
CA VAL A 42 7.87 1.02 -6.92
C VAL A 42 7.55 2.50 -7.11
N LEU A 43 8.47 3.36 -6.67
CA LEU A 43 8.41 4.79 -6.97
C LEU A 43 8.82 5.01 -8.42
N GLU A 44 8.00 5.74 -9.16
CA GLU A 44 8.30 6.10 -10.54
C GLU A 44 9.08 7.43 -10.56
N GLN A 45 9.94 7.63 -11.56
CA GLN A 45 10.74 8.85 -11.65
C GLN A 45 9.86 10.08 -11.94
N GLY A 46 10.07 11.16 -11.19
CA GLY A 46 9.46 12.47 -11.46
C GLY A 46 8.19 12.79 -10.70
N GLU A 47 7.82 12.03 -9.67
CA GLU A 47 6.67 12.38 -8.81
C GLU A 47 7.00 13.61 -7.95
N SER A 48 6.27 14.71 -8.15
CA SER A 48 6.46 15.99 -7.47
C SER A 48 5.92 16.00 -6.04
N GLN A 49 5.01 15.08 -5.73
CA GLN A 49 4.38 14.87 -4.43
C GLN A 49 4.36 13.39 -4.09
N TYR A 50 4.27 13.05 -2.79
CA TYR A 50 4.25 11.67 -2.32
C TYR A 50 2.83 11.09 -2.44
N PRO A 51 2.51 10.29 -3.49
CA PRO A 51 1.18 9.67 -3.59
C PRO A 51 0.90 8.70 -2.45
N LEU A 52 1.92 8.32 -1.66
CA LEU A 52 1.76 7.46 -0.50
C LEU A 52 0.84 8.07 0.55
N GLU A 53 0.97 9.36 0.84
CA GLU A 53 0.13 10.03 1.84
C GLU A 53 -1.34 10.02 1.37
N ASP A 54 -1.60 10.39 0.12
CA ASP A 54 -2.93 10.36 -0.47
C ASP A 54 -3.53 8.94 -0.53
N VAL A 55 -2.71 7.92 -0.81
CA VAL A 55 -3.13 6.51 -0.74
C VAL A 55 -3.57 6.15 0.69
N LEU A 56 -2.76 6.49 1.69
CA LEU A 56 -3.05 6.20 3.08
C LEU A 56 -4.33 6.91 3.54
N ASP A 57 -4.52 8.16 3.14
CA ASP A 57 -5.72 8.94 3.47
C ASP A 57 -6.98 8.42 2.77
N GLU A 58 -6.91 8.13 1.47
CA GLU A 58 -8.03 7.60 0.67
C GLU A 58 -8.56 6.29 1.27
N PHE A 59 -7.66 5.37 1.62
CA PHE A 59 -8.02 4.08 2.19
C PHE A 59 -8.09 4.07 3.73
N ARG A 60 -7.81 5.21 4.37
CA ARG A 60 -7.74 5.37 5.84
C ARG A 60 -6.85 4.32 6.49
N CYS A 61 -5.70 4.06 5.88
CA CYS A 61 -4.69 3.14 6.35
C CYS A 61 -3.51 3.93 6.93
N HIS A 62 -2.68 3.27 7.72
CA HIS A 62 -1.37 3.79 8.10
C HIS A 62 -0.29 2.75 7.77
N ILE A 63 0.98 3.18 7.82
CA ILE A 63 2.12 2.28 7.65
C ILE A 63 2.63 1.86 9.02
N GLU A 64 2.74 0.56 9.22
CA GLU A 64 3.58 -0.04 10.26
C GLU A 64 4.84 -0.56 9.58
N ALA A 65 5.99 -0.32 10.19
CA ALA A 65 7.26 -0.72 9.60
C ALA A 65 7.89 -1.82 10.45
N GLU A 66 8.22 -2.94 9.80
CA GLU A 66 8.87 -4.09 10.44
C GLU A 66 10.31 -4.22 9.94
N GLU A 67 11.25 -4.34 10.87
CA GLU A 67 12.67 -4.58 10.57
C GLU A 67 12.89 -6.08 10.34
N VAL A 68 13.54 -6.43 9.23
CA VAL A 68 13.81 -7.84 8.87
C VAL A 68 15.26 -8.03 8.45
N ASP A 69 15.87 -9.15 8.88
CA ASP A 69 17.29 -9.46 8.64
C ASP A 69 17.64 -9.68 7.16
N LYS A 70 16.66 -10.04 6.32
CA LYS A 70 16.82 -10.28 4.89
C LYS A 70 15.68 -9.60 4.12
N PRO A 71 15.67 -8.28 4.09
CA PRO A 71 14.61 -7.54 3.43
C PRO A 71 14.72 -7.70 1.91
N GLU A 72 13.59 -7.67 1.23
CA GLU A 72 13.59 -7.44 -0.23
C GLU A 72 13.99 -6.00 -0.56
N ASN A 73 13.85 -5.09 0.43
CA ASN A 73 14.24 -3.70 0.40
C ASN A 73 15.65 -3.48 0.98
N PRO A 74 16.60 -2.81 0.30
CA PRO A 74 17.95 -2.55 0.82
C PRO A 74 18.00 -1.80 2.18
N ALA A 75 16.90 -1.20 2.62
CA ALA A 75 16.80 -0.49 3.91
C ALA A 75 16.56 -1.40 5.14
N GLY A 76 16.40 -2.72 5.01
CA GLY A 76 16.13 -3.56 6.20
C GLY A 76 14.66 -3.63 6.61
N ARG A 77 13.74 -3.09 5.80
CA ARG A 77 12.39 -2.75 6.27
C ARG A 77 11.29 -3.22 5.33
N VAL A 78 10.22 -3.75 5.90
CA VAL A 78 8.95 -4.04 5.21
C VAL A 78 7.89 -3.07 5.70
N ASP A 79 7.23 -2.41 4.76
CA ASP A 79 6.12 -1.51 5.06
C ASP A 79 4.81 -2.31 4.99
N LEU A 80 4.12 -2.37 6.13
CA LEU A 80 2.80 -2.99 6.28
C LEU A 80 1.73 -1.91 6.21
N PHE A 81 0.76 -2.10 5.32
CA PHE A 81 -0.43 -1.29 5.28
C PHE A 81 -1.42 -1.83 6.31
N ALA A 82 -1.79 -0.99 7.28
CA ALA A 82 -2.58 -1.37 8.43
C ALA A 82 -3.94 -0.66 8.45
N ASN A 83 -4.99 -1.38 8.82
CA ASN A 83 -6.33 -0.82 9.04
C ASN A 83 -7.09 -1.58 10.13
N SER A 84 -7.84 -0.88 10.97
CA SER A 84 -8.71 -1.51 11.98
C SER A 84 -9.94 -2.22 11.39
N ARG A 85 -10.15 -2.12 10.07
CA ARG A 85 -11.27 -2.76 9.36
C ARG A 85 -10.77 -3.59 8.19
N LEU A 86 -10.95 -4.91 8.27
CA LEU A 86 -10.60 -5.86 7.23
C LEU A 86 -11.13 -5.46 5.85
N GLU A 87 -12.41 -5.11 5.75
CA GLU A 87 -13.03 -4.78 4.45
C GLU A 87 -12.44 -3.51 3.81
N ARG A 88 -11.94 -2.55 4.60
CA ARG A 88 -11.26 -1.37 4.05
C ARG A 88 -9.91 -1.74 3.48
N LEU A 89 -9.15 -2.53 4.23
CA LEU A 89 -7.84 -2.99 3.77
C LEU A 89 -7.96 -3.88 2.53
N ALA A 90 -8.93 -4.80 2.53
CA ALA A 90 -9.23 -5.63 1.36
C ALA A 90 -9.60 -4.79 0.14
N GLY A 91 -10.43 -3.74 0.32
CA GLY A 91 -10.75 -2.79 -0.75
C GLY A 91 -9.52 -2.02 -1.25
N ALA A 92 -8.61 -1.64 -0.35
CA ALA A 92 -7.34 -1.02 -0.73
C ALA A 92 -6.48 -1.96 -1.58
N VAL A 93 -6.32 -3.21 -1.15
CA VAL A 93 -5.59 -4.24 -1.91
C VAL A 93 -6.17 -4.42 -3.31
N GLU A 94 -7.50 -4.55 -3.44
CA GLU A 94 -8.17 -4.72 -4.75
C GLU A 94 -7.98 -3.51 -5.69
N LYS A 95 -7.90 -2.31 -5.12
CA LYS A 95 -7.74 -1.06 -5.88
C LYS A 95 -6.29 -0.73 -6.20
N LEU A 96 -5.33 -1.18 -5.38
CA LEU A 96 -3.94 -0.81 -5.54
C LEU A 96 -3.15 -1.86 -6.32
N VAL A 97 -3.31 -3.14 -5.99
CA VAL A 97 -2.47 -4.20 -6.57
C VAL A 97 -2.60 -4.26 -8.09
N GLY A 98 -1.46 -4.19 -8.77
CA GLY A 98 -1.36 -4.16 -10.23
C GLY A 98 -1.71 -2.80 -10.86
N ARG A 99 -1.89 -1.75 -10.06
CA ARG A 99 -2.32 -0.42 -10.52
C ARG A 99 -1.33 0.66 -10.14
N ARG A 100 -1.39 1.74 -10.90
CA ARG A 100 -0.58 2.93 -10.69
C ARG A 100 -1.38 3.93 -9.86
N ALA A 101 -0.73 4.49 -8.84
CA ALA A 101 -1.26 5.52 -7.98
C ALA A 101 -0.36 6.75 -8.09
N TYR A 102 -0.91 7.89 -8.51
CA TYR A 102 -0.15 9.12 -8.75
C TYR A 102 -1.00 10.37 -8.57
N ASN A 103 -0.31 11.47 -8.33
CA ASN A 103 -0.93 12.79 -8.21
C ASN A 103 -0.86 13.52 -9.55
N VAL A 104 -1.97 14.16 -9.93
CA VAL A 104 -2.07 15.02 -11.12
C VAL A 104 -2.27 16.45 -10.68
N GLU A 105 -1.40 17.33 -11.14
CA GLU A 105 -1.58 18.77 -11.01
C GLU A 105 -2.48 19.29 -12.14
N SER A 106 -3.49 20.06 -11.78
CA SER A 106 -4.38 20.75 -12.71
C SER A 106 -4.51 22.21 -12.30
N LYS A 107 -4.93 23.07 -13.23
CA LYS A 107 -5.21 24.48 -12.96
C LYS A 107 -6.68 24.77 -13.21
N ASP A 108 -7.29 25.57 -12.35
CA ASP A 108 -8.63 26.09 -12.61
C ASP A 108 -8.63 27.31 -13.54
N GLU A 109 -9.82 27.89 -13.75
CA GLU A 109 -10.02 29.08 -14.60
C GLU A 109 -9.33 30.34 -14.05
N ASP A 110 -9.07 30.39 -12.73
CA ASP A 110 -8.43 31.50 -12.03
C ASP A 110 -6.89 31.33 -11.95
N GLY A 111 -6.38 30.15 -12.32
CA GLY A 111 -4.96 29.83 -12.38
C GLY A 111 -4.40 29.15 -11.12
N ASP A 112 -5.25 28.81 -10.16
CA ASP A 112 -4.89 28.10 -8.94
C ASP A 112 -4.56 26.63 -9.23
N THR A 113 -3.51 26.10 -8.60
CA THR A 113 -3.07 24.71 -8.79
C THR A 113 -3.80 23.78 -7.83
N PHE A 114 -4.43 22.74 -8.37
CA PHE A 114 -5.07 21.66 -7.63
C PHE A 114 -4.34 20.35 -7.87
N VAL A 115 -4.21 19.55 -6.81
CA VAL A 115 -3.68 18.19 -6.87
C VAL A 115 -4.85 17.23 -6.75
N SER A 116 -4.92 16.26 -7.65
CA SER A 116 -5.89 15.17 -7.59
C SER A 116 -5.16 13.83 -7.55
N PHE A 117 -5.56 12.97 -6.61
CA PHE A 117 -5.09 11.60 -6.54
C PHE A 117 -5.80 10.74 -7.59
N VAL A 118 -5.04 9.95 -8.34
CA VAL A 118 -5.54 9.10 -9.42
C VAL A 118 -5.00 7.67 -9.24
N ILE A 119 -5.90 6.70 -9.35
CA ILE A 119 -5.57 5.28 -9.51
C ILE A 119 -5.90 4.87 -10.94
N ASP A 120 -4.88 4.44 -11.67
CA ASP A 120 -4.94 4.05 -13.08
C ASP A 120 -4.67 2.55 -13.24
N ASP A 121 -5.58 1.87 -13.93
CA ASP A 121 -5.51 0.45 -14.28
C ASP A 121 -4.94 0.20 -15.69
N SER A 122 -4.54 1.25 -16.41
CA SER A 122 -3.92 1.15 -17.74
C SER A 122 -2.59 0.39 -17.74
N VAL A 123 -1.99 0.19 -16.56
CA VAL A 123 -0.73 -0.53 -16.34
C VAL A 123 -0.91 -2.06 -16.30
N SER A 124 -2.01 -2.58 -16.84
CA SER A 124 -2.25 -4.02 -17.05
C SER A 124 -1.13 -4.77 -17.82
N GLU A 125 -0.18 -4.05 -18.43
CA GLU A 125 1.00 -4.60 -19.11
C GLU A 125 2.35 -4.29 -18.41
N ALA A 126 2.37 -3.90 -17.13
CA ALA A 126 3.61 -3.99 -16.35
C ALA A 126 3.91 -5.47 -16.07
N LYS A 127 4.55 -6.08 -17.07
CA LYS A 127 5.14 -7.40 -17.06
C LYS A 127 5.79 -7.69 -15.71
N LEU A 128 5.28 -8.72 -15.04
CA LEU A 128 6.02 -9.59 -14.13
C LEU A 128 7.41 -9.91 -14.70
#